data_AF-B4D5C7-F1
#
_entry.id   AF-B4D5C7-F1
#
_cell.length_a   1.000
_cell.length_b   1.000
_cell.length_c   1.000
_cell.angle_alpha   90.00
_cell.angle_beta   90.00
_cell.angle_gamma   90.00
#
_symmetry.space_group_name_H-M   'P 1'
#
loop_
_entity.id
_entity.type
_entity.pdbx_description
1 polymer ?
#
loop_
_entity_poly.entity_id
_entity_poly.type
_entity_poly.pdbx_seq_one_letter_code
_entity_poly.pdbx_strand_id
1 'polypeptide(L)'
;MSNISDIRSKLKDNALFVEFTALEFGELIDLLDQVSVKDGEVVVRQDEPGDCMYIVVDGEVRVVHHRGTRDIALATLRSGDFFGEIALVDSGPRSADVIAQGNGMLLKITQASIAALAGVYPTAAFKFLIAIGRSLVSRLRTSNQRYVDSLLFPVEGKD
;
A
#
# COMPACT_ATOMS: atom_id res chain seq x y z
N MET A 1 16.03 11.63 9.82
CA MET A 1 14.80 11.14 10.49
C MET A 1 13.76 12.22 10.32
N SER A 2 12.65 11.95 9.62
CA SER A 2 11.54 12.90 9.59
C SER A 2 10.88 12.96 10.96
N ASN A 3 10.46 14.14 11.37
CA ASN A 3 9.76 14.32 12.63
C ASN A 3 8.33 13.75 12.50
N ILE A 4 7.76 13.18 13.57
CA ILE A 4 6.38 12.66 13.59
C ILE A 4 5.38 13.75 13.17
N SER A 5 5.65 15.03 13.48
CA SER A 5 4.86 16.17 13.00
C SER A 5 4.79 16.24 11.47
N ASP A 6 5.90 15.94 10.80
CA ASP A 6 6.01 16.02 9.35
C ASP A 6 5.24 14.87 8.69
N ILE A 7 5.32 13.66 9.28
CA ILE A 7 4.58 12.49 8.84
C ILE A 7 3.07 12.76 8.90
N ARG A 8 2.60 13.30 10.03
CA ARG A 8 1.18 13.65 10.21
C ARG A 8 0.73 14.67 9.19
N SER A 9 1.54 15.70 8.92
CA SER A 9 1.23 16.72 7.91
C SER A 9 1.12 16.13 6.49
N LYS A 10 2.02 15.22 6.13
CA LYS A 10 2.05 14.57 4.80
C LYS A 10 0.90 13.60 4.57
N LEU A 11 0.41 12.94 5.61
CA LEU A 11 -0.58 11.86 5.49
C LEU A 11 -2.01 12.25 5.90
N LYS A 12 -2.24 13.48 6.38
CA LYS A 12 -3.57 13.91 6.84
C LYS A 12 -4.70 13.76 5.79
N ASP A 13 -4.37 13.90 4.51
CA ASP A 13 -5.32 13.84 3.39
C ASP A 13 -5.30 12.48 2.67
N ASN A 14 -4.60 11.49 3.24
CA ASN A 14 -4.51 10.15 2.67
C ASN A 14 -5.88 9.46 2.67
N ALA A 15 -6.20 8.76 1.58
CA ALA A 15 -7.45 8.01 1.43
C ALA A 15 -7.74 7.01 2.57
N LEU A 16 -6.69 6.50 3.24
CA LEU A 16 -6.82 5.61 4.40
C LEU A 16 -7.36 6.28 5.66
N PHE A 17 -7.20 7.61 5.77
CA PHE A 17 -7.46 8.36 7.02
C PHE A 17 -8.54 9.44 6.89
N VAL A 18 -9.24 9.52 5.76
CA VAL A 18 -10.26 10.56 5.49
C VAL A 18 -11.36 10.61 6.57
N GLU A 19 -11.73 9.46 7.14
CA GLU A 19 -12.78 9.38 8.17
C GLU A 19 -12.23 9.44 9.61
N PHE A 20 -10.92 9.54 9.78
CA PHE A 20 -10.28 9.58 11.10
C PHE A 20 -10.42 10.97 11.72
N THR A 21 -10.67 11.00 13.02
CA THR A 21 -10.44 12.22 13.81
C THR A 21 -8.95 12.47 13.97
N ALA A 22 -8.55 13.71 14.27
CA ALA A 22 -7.15 14.05 14.51
C ALA A 22 -6.50 13.23 15.63
N LEU A 23 -7.29 12.87 16.67
CA LEU A 23 -6.83 12.01 17.77
C LEU A 23 -6.60 10.58 17.29
N GLU A 24 -7.60 9.97 16.64
CA GLU A 24 -7.47 8.60 16.10
C GLU A 24 -6.29 8.48 15.12
N PHE A 25 -6.10 9.49 14.26
CA PHE A 25 -5.00 9.53 13.32
C PHE A 25 -3.64 9.67 14.02
N GLY A 26 -3.52 10.57 15.01
CA GLY A 26 -2.29 10.75 15.76
C GLY A 26 -1.85 9.49 16.50
N GLU A 27 -2.79 8.85 17.20
CA GLU A 27 -2.57 7.61 17.93
C GLU A 27 -2.15 6.46 17.00
N LEU A 28 -2.82 6.31 15.85
CA LEU A 28 -2.41 5.31 14.87
C LEU A 28 -1.00 5.57 14.38
N ILE A 29 -0.67 6.79 13.94
CA ILE A 29 0.66 7.11 13.41
C ILE A 29 1.78 6.80 14.43
N ASP A 30 1.52 7.00 15.72
CA ASP A 30 2.49 6.73 16.78
C ASP A 30 2.68 5.23 17.05
N LEU A 31 1.74 4.38 16.62
CA LEU A 31 1.84 2.91 16.70
C LEU A 31 2.55 2.28 15.48
N LEU A 32 2.85 3.05 14.44
CA LEU A 32 3.41 2.50 13.19
C LEU A 32 4.94 2.56 13.17
N ASP A 33 5.55 1.51 12.64
CA ASP A 33 7.00 1.45 12.46
C ASP A 33 7.44 2.28 11.25
N GLN A 34 8.45 3.12 11.45
CA GLN A 34 9.11 3.83 10.36
C GLN A 34 10.18 2.94 9.71
N VAL A 35 10.11 2.78 8.39
CA VAL A 35 11.06 1.99 7.61
C VAL A 35 11.79 2.90 6.63
N SER A 36 13.10 3.08 6.83
CA SER A 36 13.95 3.79 5.87
C SER A 36 14.38 2.82 4.78
N VAL A 37 14.31 3.27 3.52
CA VAL A 37 14.70 2.47 2.35
C VAL A 37 15.77 3.20 1.55
N LYS A 38 16.68 2.43 0.95
CA LYS A 38 17.72 2.94 0.04
C LYS A 38 17.33 2.74 -1.43
N ASP A 39 17.98 3.48 -2.31
CA ASP A 39 17.81 3.30 -3.76
C ASP A 39 18.04 1.84 -4.18
N GLY A 40 17.12 1.29 -4.96
CA GLY A 40 17.14 -0.10 -5.43
C GLY A 40 16.79 -1.16 -4.38
N GLU A 41 16.47 -0.77 -3.15
CA GLU A 41 16.09 -1.72 -2.10
C GLU A 41 14.73 -2.36 -2.39
N VAL A 42 14.67 -3.69 -2.34
CA VAL A 42 13.42 -4.44 -2.49
C VAL A 42 12.71 -4.50 -1.14
N VAL A 43 11.58 -3.82 -1.03
CA VAL A 43 10.81 -3.66 0.21
C VAL A 43 9.96 -4.91 0.48
N VAL A 44 9.33 -5.46 -0.56
CA VAL A 44 8.64 -6.75 -0.53
C VAL A 44 8.93 -7.48 -1.84
N ARG A 45 9.01 -8.81 -1.79
CA ARG A 45 9.20 -9.66 -2.96
C ARG A 45 7.93 -10.43 -3.29
N GLN A 46 7.64 -10.54 -4.58
CA GLN A 46 6.58 -11.37 -5.12
C GLN A 46 6.70 -12.81 -4.59
N ASP A 47 5.55 -13.45 -4.37
CA ASP A 47 5.41 -14.83 -3.94
C ASP A 47 5.91 -15.13 -2.51
N GLU A 48 6.58 -14.19 -1.85
CA GLU A 48 6.89 -14.30 -0.42
C GLU A 48 5.64 -14.10 0.44
N PRO A 49 5.54 -14.73 1.61
CA PRO A 49 4.47 -14.46 2.57
C PRO A 49 4.44 -12.98 2.99
N GLY A 50 3.24 -12.44 3.23
CA GLY A 50 3.06 -11.09 3.72
C GLY A 50 1.98 -10.97 4.78
N ASP A 51 2.23 -10.18 5.82
CA ASP A 51 1.33 -9.94 6.95
C ASP A 51 1.17 -8.43 7.28
N CYS A 52 1.68 -7.59 6.39
CA CYS A 52 1.79 -6.15 6.59
C CYS A 52 1.67 -5.38 5.28
N MET A 53 1.30 -4.11 5.39
CA MET A 53 1.29 -3.16 4.28
C MET A 53 2.19 -1.95 4.60
N TYR A 54 2.42 -1.12 3.60
CA TYR A 54 3.27 0.05 3.70
C TYR A 54 2.59 1.28 3.11
N ILE A 55 2.82 2.43 3.73
CA ILE A 55 2.47 3.75 3.19
C ILE A 55 3.76 4.48 2.85
N VAL A 56 3.86 5.03 1.65
CA VAL A 56 4.99 5.86 1.25
C VAL A 56 4.83 7.23 1.90
N VAL A 57 5.79 7.63 2.72
CA VAL A 57 5.81 8.95 3.37
C VAL A 57 6.76 9.91 2.67
N ASP A 58 7.86 9.38 2.13
CA ASP A 58 8.84 10.14 1.39
C ASP A 58 9.53 9.24 0.35
N GLY A 59 9.84 9.81 -0.80
CA GLY A 59 10.40 9.08 -1.93
C GLY A 59 9.35 8.43 -2.83
N GLU A 60 9.82 7.46 -3.62
CA GLU A 60 9.04 6.77 -4.64
C GLU A 60 9.41 5.28 -4.63
N VAL A 61 8.45 4.40 -4.94
CA VAL A 61 8.68 2.97 -5.13
C VAL A 61 8.03 2.50 -6.43
N ARG A 62 8.63 1.51 -7.08
CA ARG A 62 8.12 0.88 -8.29
C ARG A 62 7.58 -0.51 -7.99
N VAL A 63 6.37 -0.79 -8.44
CA VAL A 63 5.72 -2.11 -8.34
C VAL A 63 6.01 -2.89 -9.61
N VAL A 64 6.62 -4.07 -9.49
CA VAL A 64 7.04 -4.91 -10.61
C VAL A 64 6.50 -6.31 -10.43
N HIS A 65 5.81 -6.84 -11.44
CA HIS A 65 5.37 -8.23 -11.47
C HIS A 65 6.25 -9.04 -12.40
N HIS A 66 6.75 -10.16 -11.91
CA HIS A 66 7.61 -11.08 -12.64
C HIS A 66 6.76 -12.20 -13.24
N ARG A 67 6.81 -12.33 -14.58
CA ARG A 67 6.12 -13.40 -15.31
C ARG A 67 7.08 -14.08 -16.28
N GLY A 68 7.59 -15.25 -15.87
CA GLY A 68 8.61 -15.96 -16.61
C GLY A 68 9.90 -15.14 -16.67
N THR A 69 10.37 -14.82 -17.88
CA THR A 69 11.58 -13.99 -18.08
C THR A 69 11.28 -12.50 -18.26
N ARG A 70 10.03 -12.06 -18.03
CA ARG A 70 9.58 -10.69 -18.25
C ARG A 70 9.23 -9.99 -16.94
N ASP A 71 9.75 -8.78 -16.81
CA ASP A 71 9.41 -7.85 -15.73
C ASP A 71 8.37 -6.85 -16.25
N ILE A 72 7.23 -6.79 -15.58
CA ILE A 72 6.10 -5.94 -15.95
C ILE A 72 5.97 -4.86 -14.87
N ALA A 73 6.31 -3.62 -15.19
CA ALA A 73 6.06 -2.48 -14.31
C ALA A 73 4.55 -2.24 -14.21
N LEU A 74 3.98 -2.41 -13.02
CA LEU A 74 2.54 -2.26 -12.77
C LEU A 74 2.17 -0.83 -12.39
N ALA A 75 3.01 -0.20 -11.55
CA ALA A 75 2.77 1.13 -11.03
C ALA A 75 4.05 1.76 -10.47
N THR A 76 4.01 3.08 -10.32
CA THR A 76 4.94 3.87 -9.54
C THR A 76 4.14 4.56 -8.44
N LEU A 77 4.54 4.38 -7.18
CA LEU A 77 3.85 4.88 -6.00
C LEU A 77 4.72 5.94 -5.31
N ARG A 78 4.09 7.05 -4.91
CA ARG A 78 4.74 8.21 -4.30
C ARG A 78 4.19 8.49 -2.91
N SER A 79 4.72 9.52 -2.24
CA SER A 79 4.21 9.98 -0.96
C SER A 79 2.67 10.06 -0.94
N GLY A 80 2.06 9.38 0.02
CA GLY A 80 0.60 9.24 0.17
C GLY A 80 0.03 7.96 -0.45
N ASP A 81 0.73 7.30 -1.35
CA ASP A 81 0.33 5.98 -1.85
C ASP A 81 0.66 4.87 -0.86
N PHE A 82 0.01 3.72 -1.02
CA PHE A 82 0.25 2.54 -0.20
C PHE A 82 0.21 1.26 -1.02
N PHE A 83 0.82 0.20 -0.48
CA PHE A 83 0.93 -1.11 -1.10
C PHE A 83 1.00 -2.24 -0.06
N GLY A 84 0.73 -3.47 -0.49
CA GLY A 84 0.78 -4.66 0.35
C GLY A 84 -0.51 -4.89 1.15
N GLU A 85 -1.57 -4.14 0.85
CA GLU A 85 -2.87 -4.22 1.49
C GLU A 85 -3.56 -5.58 1.28
N ILE A 86 -3.31 -6.23 0.15
CA ILE A 86 -3.88 -7.55 -0.16
C ILE A 86 -3.37 -8.56 0.87
N ALA A 87 -2.04 -8.71 0.96
CA ALA A 87 -1.39 -9.63 1.90
C ALA A 87 -1.67 -9.28 3.37
N LEU A 88 -1.82 -8.00 3.72
CA LEU A 88 -2.28 -7.61 5.05
C LEU A 88 -3.67 -8.22 5.37
N VAL A 89 -4.59 -8.22 4.41
CA VAL A 89 -5.99 -8.64 4.58
C VAL A 89 -6.15 -10.16 4.48
N ASP A 90 -5.54 -10.80 3.49
CA ASP A 90 -5.75 -12.23 3.21
C ASP A 90 -4.63 -13.14 3.73
N SER A 91 -3.54 -12.57 4.26
CA SER A 91 -2.33 -13.31 4.67
C SER A 91 -1.73 -14.18 3.57
N GLY A 92 -2.00 -13.81 2.31
CA GLY A 92 -1.51 -14.49 1.12
C GLY A 92 -0.10 -14.04 0.70
N PRO A 93 0.43 -14.65 -0.38
CA PRO A 93 1.70 -14.24 -0.96
C PRO A 93 1.63 -12.82 -1.54
N ARG A 94 2.77 -12.12 -1.56
CA ARG A 94 2.90 -10.82 -2.23
C ARG A 94 2.63 -10.97 -3.72
N SER A 95 1.78 -10.10 -4.27
CA SER A 95 1.40 -10.17 -5.69
C SER A 95 2.47 -9.63 -6.66
N ALA A 96 3.45 -8.88 -6.15
CA ALA A 96 4.49 -8.21 -6.93
C ALA A 96 5.66 -7.79 -6.03
N ASP A 97 6.82 -7.56 -6.65
CA ASP A 97 7.94 -6.84 -6.04
C ASP A 97 7.58 -5.37 -5.86
N VAL A 98 8.08 -4.77 -4.79
CA VAL A 98 8.08 -3.31 -4.62
C VAL A 98 9.49 -2.86 -4.30
N ILE A 99 10.03 -1.99 -5.16
CA ILE A 99 11.44 -1.62 -5.18
C ILE A 99 11.54 -0.10 -5.02
N ALA A 100 12.35 0.36 -4.07
CA ALA A 100 12.60 1.77 -3.87
C ALA A 100 13.27 2.41 -5.10
N GLN A 101 12.87 3.65 -5.40
CA GLN A 101 13.44 4.49 -6.45
C GLN A 101 14.00 5.74 -5.78
N GLY A 102 15.29 5.70 -5.45
CA GLY A 102 15.93 6.65 -4.54
C GLY A 102 15.76 6.28 -3.06
N ASN A 103 16.39 7.08 -2.19
CA ASN A 103 16.21 6.95 -0.75
C ASN A 103 14.81 7.44 -0.35
N GLY A 104 14.19 6.78 0.63
CA GLY A 104 12.85 7.13 1.07
C GLY A 104 12.52 6.64 2.47
N MET A 105 11.27 6.87 2.86
CA MET A 105 10.72 6.48 4.14
C MET A 105 9.29 5.99 3.98
N LEU A 106 8.99 4.88 4.63
CA LEU A 106 7.70 4.23 4.65
C LEU A 106 7.17 4.13 6.09
N LEU A 107 5.85 4.03 6.25
CA LEU A 107 5.24 3.50 7.47
C LEU A 107 4.79 2.06 7.22
N LYS A 108 5.14 1.16 8.14
CA LYS A 108 4.71 -0.22 8.11
C LYS A 108 3.49 -0.40 9.03
N ILE A 109 2.45 -1.02 8.50
CA ILE A 109 1.23 -1.38 9.23
C ILE A 109 1.09 -2.89 9.22
N THR A 110 1.02 -3.50 10.40
CA THR A 110 0.86 -4.95 10.58
C THR A 110 -0.56 -5.28 11.06
N GLN A 111 -0.96 -6.55 10.98
CA GLN A 111 -2.19 -7.01 11.63
C GLN A 111 -2.18 -6.73 13.15
N ALA A 112 -1.01 -6.83 13.79
CA ALA A 112 -0.84 -6.50 15.20
C ALA A 112 -1.08 -5.01 15.49
N SER A 113 -0.61 -4.11 14.61
CA SER A 113 -0.86 -2.66 14.69
C SER A 113 -2.37 -2.38 14.65
N ILE A 114 -3.11 -3.07 13.78
CA ILE A 114 -4.57 -2.93 13.65
C ILE A 114 -5.30 -3.50 14.87
N ALA A 115 -4.86 -4.66 15.38
CA ALA A 115 -5.42 -5.26 16.59
C ALA A 115 -5.21 -4.35 17.82
N ALA A 116 -4.02 -3.75 17.95
CA ALA A 116 -3.73 -2.78 19.00
C ALA A 116 -4.63 -1.53 18.87
N LEU A 117 -4.77 -0.98 17.66
CA LEU A 117 -5.69 0.12 17.40
C LEU A 117 -7.14 -0.26 17.75
N ALA A 118 -7.60 -1.46 17.39
CA ALA A 118 -8.96 -1.91 17.67
C ALA A 118 -9.23 -2.04 19.18
N GLY A 119 -8.21 -2.38 19.98
CA GLY A 119 -8.32 -2.46 21.44
C GLY A 119 -8.53 -1.12 22.13
N VAL A 120 -8.05 -0.01 21.54
CA VAL A 120 -8.14 1.33 22.11
C VAL A 120 -9.19 2.20 21.40
N TYR A 121 -9.22 2.13 20.08
CA TYR A 121 -10.06 2.90 19.16
C TYR A 121 -10.76 1.97 18.15
N PRO A 122 -11.77 1.20 18.56
CA PRO A 122 -12.45 0.22 17.69
C PRO A 122 -13.09 0.88 16.45
N THR A 123 -13.61 2.11 16.58
CA THR A 123 -14.15 2.88 15.45
C THR A 123 -13.08 3.24 14.43
N ALA A 124 -11.86 3.55 14.87
CA ALA A 124 -10.73 3.86 13.99
C ALA A 124 -10.30 2.63 13.19
N ALA A 125 -10.19 1.47 13.85
CA ALA A 125 -9.91 0.21 13.17
C ALA A 125 -10.99 -0.15 12.13
N PHE A 126 -12.26 0.06 12.45
CA PHE A 126 -13.35 -0.14 11.49
C PHE A 126 -13.24 0.80 10.28
N LYS A 127 -13.00 2.09 10.49
CA LYS A 127 -12.78 3.08 9.42
C LYS A 127 -11.60 2.68 8.52
N PHE A 128 -10.51 2.20 9.11
CA PHE A 128 -9.35 1.70 8.38
C PHE A 128 -9.71 0.55 7.45
N LEU A 129 -10.41 -0.47 7.98
CA LEU A 129 -10.84 -1.63 7.20
C LEU A 129 -11.79 -1.24 6.06
N ILE A 130 -12.69 -0.29 6.30
CA ILE A 130 -13.56 0.25 5.26
C ILE A 130 -12.75 0.99 4.18
N ALA A 131 -11.72 1.76 4.55
CA ALA A 131 -10.86 2.45 3.59
C ALA A 131 -10.07 1.46 2.71
N ILE A 132 -9.51 0.39 3.31
CA ILE A 132 -8.87 -0.71 2.57
C ILE A 132 -9.87 -1.38 1.63
N GLY A 133 -11.06 -1.72 2.13
CA GLY A 133 -12.13 -2.31 1.32
C GLY A 133 -12.51 -1.45 0.12
N ARG A 134 -12.66 -0.13 0.31
CA ARG A 134 -12.91 0.82 -0.80
C ARG A 134 -11.78 0.82 -1.83
N SER A 135 -10.53 0.78 -1.39
CA SER A 135 -9.37 0.72 -2.30
C SER A 135 -9.37 -0.58 -3.12
N LEU A 136 -9.54 -1.74 -2.47
CA LEU A 136 -9.61 -3.04 -3.14
C LEU A 136 -10.79 -3.11 -4.13
N VAL A 137 -11.97 -2.61 -3.75
CA VAL A 137 -13.14 -2.53 -4.64
C VAL A 137 -12.87 -1.63 -5.85
N SER A 138 -12.20 -0.49 -5.66
CA SER A 138 -11.81 0.39 -6.76
C SER A 138 -10.86 -0.32 -7.73
N ARG A 139 -9.80 -0.95 -7.22
CA ARG A 139 -8.84 -1.72 -8.03
C ARG A 139 -9.52 -2.88 -8.77
N LEU A 140 -10.41 -3.61 -8.11
CA LEU A 140 -11.16 -4.71 -8.73
C LEU A 140 -12.05 -4.22 -9.88
N ARG A 141 -12.77 -3.11 -9.68
CA ARG A 141 -13.58 -2.50 -10.75
C ARG A 141 -12.73 -2.09 -11.94
N THR A 142 -11.58 -1.46 -11.71
CA THR A 142 -10.64 -1.10 -12.77
C THR A 142 -10.06 -2.34 -13.47
N SER A 143 -9.69 -3.37 -12.72
CA SER A 143 -9.18 -4.63 -13.27
C SER A 143 -10.21 -5.33 -14.15
N ASN A 144 -11.45 -5.43 -13.66
CA ASN A 144 -12.56 -6.02 -14.41
C ASN A 144 -12.87 -5.22 -15.69
N GLN A 145 -12.85 -3.89 -15.62
CA GLN A 145 -13.05 -3.05 -16.80
C GLN A 145 -11.98 -3.30 -17.86
N ARG A 146 -10.69 -3.31 -17.46
CA ARG A 146 -9.58 -3.62 -18.38
C ARG A 146 -9.70 -5.00 -19.01
N TYR A 147 -10.16 -5.99 -18.24
CA TYR A 147 -10.39 -7.34 -18.75
C TYR A 147 -11.50 -7.34 -19.81
N VAL A 148 -12.65 -6.70 -19.54
CA VAL A 148 -13.74 -6.56 -20.53
C VAL A 148 -13.26 -5.82 -21.79
N ASP A 149 -12.53 -4.72 -21.63
CA ASP A 149 -12.01 -3.94 -22.76
C ASP A 149 -11.05 -4.80 -23.63
N SER A 150 -10.22 -5.64 -23.00
CA SER A 150 -9.30 -6.54 -23.72
C SER A 150 -10.01 -7.65 -24.51
N LEU A 151 -11.23 -8.03 -24.11
CA LEU A 151 -12.07 -9.00 -24.84
C LEU A 151 -12.83 -8.35 -26.00
N LEU A 152 -13.28 -7.10 -25.84
CA LEU A 152 -14.03 -6.36 -26.85
C LEU A 152 -13.13 -5.77 -27.94
N PHE A 153 -11.89 -5.40 -27.59
CA PHE A 153 -10.90 -4.86 -28.51
C PHE A 153 -9.61 -5.70 -28.44
N PRO A 154 -9.59 -6.92 -29.01
CA PRO A 154 -8.37 -7.70 -29.07
C PRO A 154 -7.30 -6.88 -29.80
N VAL A 155 -6.14 -6.70 -29.18
CA VAL A 155 -5.00 -6.06 -29.84
C VAL A 155 -4.65 -6.94 -31.04
N GLU A 156 -4.89 -6.45 -32.27
CA GLU A 156 -4.47 -7.16 -33.48
C GLU A 156 -2.97 -7.43 -33.38
N GLY A 157 -2.60 -8.68 -33.68
CA GLY A 157 -1.25 -9.20 -33.51
C GLY A 157 -0.21 -8.29 -34.15
N LYS A 158 0.81 -7.94 -33.38
CA LYS A 158 2.11 -7.61 -33.99
C LYS A 158 2.70 -8.92 -34.45
N ASP A 159 2.49 -9.23 -35.73
CA ASP A 159 3.37 -10.10 -36.51
C ASP A 159 4.79 -9.51 -36.54
#